data_AF-A0A238U747-F1
#
_entry.id   AF-A0A238U747-F1
#
_cell.length_a   1.000
_cell.length_b   1.000
_cell.length_c   1.000
_cell.angle_alpha   90.00
_cell.angle_beta   90.00
_cell.angle_gamma   90.00
#
_symmetry.space_group_name_H-M   'P 1'
#
loop_
_entity.id
_entity.type
_entity.pdbx_description
1 polymer ?
#
loop_
_entity_poly.entity_id
_entity_poly.type
_entity_poly.pdbx_seq_one_letter_code
_entity_poly.pdbx_strand_id
1 'polypeptide(L)'
;MKLVILNNSSANDLNDFINSWSKLYSYSNEAIYNKSIAKVTFTKTDIQNLYKWKNGMKLSVLKQKSLDTKITSKLTIINAFKKSENLNLEDFQKEFKEVSAVWKIFLLHTIKPTKFPIYDQHIHRAFLYINNEDWTNISNSSITDKAKEKFYFNTYLPFIESQNINDLKKLDEAFFAFGQFLNTRNYSQLLKK
;
A
#
# COMPACT_ATOMS: atom_id res chain seq x y z
N MET A 1 -11.59 11.33 -37.12
CA MET A 1 -11.38 10.12 -36.29
C MET A 1 -10.06 10.27 -35.54
N LYS A 2 -10.04 10.08 -34.21
CA LYS A 2 -8.79 10.07 -33.43
C LYS A 2 -8.39 8.63 -33.19
N LEU A 3 -7.42 8.13 -33.94
CA LEU A 3 -6.83 6.81 -33.75
C LEU A 3 -5.70 6.90 -32.73
N VAL A 4 -5.51 5.86 -31.93
CA VAL A 4 -4.50 5.82 -30.88
C VAL A 4 -3.59 4.62 -31.09
N ILE A 5 -2.28 4.85 -30.97
CA ILE A 5 -1.23 3.82 -31.06
C ILE A 5 -0.51 3.79 -29.71
N LEU A 6 -0.32 2.58 -29.17
CA LEU A 6 0.48 2.35 -27.97
C LEU A 6 1.85 1.80 -28.39
N ASN A 7 2.91 2.41 -27.89
CA ASN A 7 4.27 1.91 -28.06
C ASN A 7 4.76 1.34 -26.72
N ASN A 8 5.45 0.21 -26.78
CA ASN A 8 6.12 -0.37 -25.62
C ASN A 8 7.56 0.16 -25.55
N SER A 9 7.98 0.62 -24.38
CA SER A 9 9.37 0.98 -24.09
C SER A 9 9.80 0.34 -22.78
N SER A 10 11.09 -0.03 -22.69
CA SER A 10 11.66 -0.57 -21.46
C SER A 10 12.20 0.56 -20.59
N ALA A 11 12.02 0.44 -19.28
CA ALA A 11 12.71 1.30 -18.31
C ALA A 11 14.17 0.82 -18.17
N ASN A 12 15.11 1.75 -17.94
CA ASN A 12 16.51 1.38 -17.74
C ASN A 12 16.76 0.85 -16.32
N ASP A 13 15.99 1.35 -15.36
CA ASP A 13 16.05 0.96 -13.95
C ASP A 13 14.68 1.10 -13.24
N LEU A 14 14.67 0.81 -11.95
CA LEU A 14 13.47 0.91 -11.12
C LEU A 14 13.00 2.36 -10.93
N ASN A 15 13.89 3.35 -10.94
CA ASN A 15 13.52 4.75 -10.80
C ASN A 15 12.77 5.25 -12.03
N ASP A 16 13.22 4.89 -13.23
CA ASP A 16 12.52 5.15 -14.48
C ASP A 16 11.12 4.52 -14.49
N PHE A 17 11.01 3.29 -13.98
CA PHE A 17 9.72 2.62 -13.81
C PHE A 17 8.81 3.40 -12.86
N ILE A 18 9.30 3.77 -11.68
CA ILE A 18 8.54 4.51 -10.67
C ILE A 18 8.06 5.86 -11.23
N ASN A 19 8.97 6.62 -11.84
CA ASN A 19 8.69 7.93 -12.41
C ASN A 19 7.65 7.88 -13.53
N SER A 20 7.57 6.77 -14.26
CA SER A 20 6.62 6.58 -15.35
C SER A 20 5.24 6.18 -14.82
N TRP A 21 5.18 5.13 -13.99
CA TRP A 21 3.91 4.57 -13.53
C TRP A 21 3.24 5.41 -12.45
N SER A 22 3.98 6.15 -11.62
CA SER A 22 3.36 7.00 -10.60
C SER A 22 2.50 8.11 -11.21
N LYS A 23 2.82 8.58 -12.43
CA LYS A 23 2.01 9.59 -13.15
C LYS A 23 0.63 9.08 -13.55
N LEU A 24 0.48 7.76 -13.67
CA LEU A 24 -0.78 7.10 -14.02
C LEU A 24 -1.62 6.78 -12.78
N TYR A 25 -1.07 7.03 -11.58
CA TYR A 25 -1.79 6.84 -10.35
C TYR A 25 -2.96 7.82 -10.25
N SER A 26 -4.15 7.25 -10.06
CA SER A 26 -5.38 8.01 -9.87
C SER A 26 -6.19 7.32 -8.80
N TYR A 27 -6.21 7.91 -7.61
CA TYR A 27 -6.97 7.39 -6.49
C TYR A 27 -7.73 8.52 -5.80
N SER A 28 -8.94 8.21 -5.32
CA SER A 28 -9.83 9.22 -4.79
C SER A 28 -9.38 9.66 -3.40
N ASN A 29 -9.62 10.94 -3.08
CA ASN A 29 -9.43 11.48 -1.74
C ASN A 29 -7.97 11.49 -1.21
N GLU A 30 -6.95 11.61 -2.06
CA GLU A 30 -5.54 11.77 -1.62
C GLU A 30 -5.37 12.89 -0.60
N ALA A 31 -6.11 13.99 -0.73
CA ALA A 31 -6.07 15.10 0.23
C ALA A 31 -6.43 14.67 1.66
N ILE A 32 -7.35 13.70 1.82
CA ILE A 32 -7.74 13.15 3.13
C ILE A 32 -6.61 12.31 3.71
N TYR A 33 -5.98 11.47 2.89
CA TYR A 33 -4.82 10.68 3.28
C TYR A 33 -3.66 11.57 3.71
N ASN A 34 -3.24 12.52 2.87
CA ASN A 34 -2.12 13.43 3.12
C ASN A 34 -2.32 14.24 4.40
N LYS A 35 -3.53 14.78 4.60
CA LYS A 35 -3.87 15.54 5.82
C LYS A 35 -3.80 14.68 7.09
N SER A 36 -4.21 13.42 7.00
CA SER A 36 -4.31 12.54 8.17
C SER A 36 -2.95 11.91 8.50
N ILE A 37 -2.19 11.44 7.51
CA ILE A 37 -0.94 10.71 7.74
C ILE A 37 0.18 11.60 8.29
N ALA A 38 0.16 12.90 7.95
CA ALA A 38 1.11 13.89 8.43
C ALA A 38 0.96 14.23 9.93
N LYS A 39 -0.12 13.79 10.59
CA LYS A 39 -0.36 14.08 12.01
C LYS A 39 0.61 13.32 12.89
N VAL A 40 1.34 14.01 13.77
CA VAL A 40 2.25 13.38 14.76
C VAL A 40 1.48 12.51 15.77
N THR A 41 0.28 12.95 16.16
CA THR A 41 -0.63 12.21 17.03
C THR A 41 -1.96 12.05 16.32
N PHE A 42 -2.42 10.81 16.19
CA PHE A 42 -3.69 10.48 15.57
C PHE A 42 -4.85 10.62 16.56
N THR A 43 -5.95 11.15 16.05
CA THR A 43 -7.28 11.00 16.61
C THR A 43 -7.99 9.79 16.01
N LYS A 44 -9.13 9.39 16.58
CA LYS A 44 -9.99 8.35 15.97
C LYS A 44 -10.42 8.74 14.54
N THR A 45 -10.68 10.03 14.32
CA THR A 45 -11.07 10.57 13.01
C THR A 45 -9.95 10.44 11.98
N ASP A 46 -8.69 10.66 12.37
CA ASP A 46 -7.54 10.51 11.46
C ASP A 46 -7.38 9.05 11.02
N ILE A 47 -7.46 8.10 11.96
CA ILE A 47 -7.46 6.66 11.65
C ILE A 47 -8.64 6.30 10.74
N GLN A 48 -9.84 6.77 11.06
CA GLN A 48 -11.04 6.53 10.24
C GLN A 48 -10.85 7.02 8.80
N ASN A 49 -10.26 8.19 8.63
CA ASN A 49 -9.99 8.81 7.34
C ASN A 49 -8.97 8.00 6.54
N LEU A 50 -7.87 7.58 7.16
CA LEU A 50 -6.83 6.76 6.54
C LEU A 50 -7.39 5.43 6.02
N TYR A 51 -8.24 4.76 6.81
CA TYR A 51 -8.83 3.47 6.40
C TYR A 51 -9.95 3.60 5.38
N LYS A 52 -10.73 4.70 5.42
CA LYS A 52 -11.68 5.02 4.33
C LYS A 52 -10.93 5.25 3.02
N TRP A 53 -9.84 6.00 3.06
CA TRP A 53 -8.97 6.18 1.91
C TRP A 53 -8.43 4.83 1.42
N LYS A 54 -7.78 4.02 2.26
CA LYS A 54 -7.19 2.73 1.83
C LYS A 54 -8.20 1.77 1.20
N ASN A 55 -9.46 1.84 1.64
CA ASN A 55 -10.55 1.03 1.09
C ASN A 55 -11.11 1.58 -0.23
N GLY A 56 -10.88 2.85 -0.56
CA GLY A 56 -11.34 3.53 -1.78
C GLY A 56 -12.81 3.92 -1.77
N MET A 57 -13.57 3.50 -0.75
CA MET A 57 -15.00 3.72 -0.59
C MET A 57 -15.38 3.60 0.89
N LYS A 58 -16.65 3.87 1.22
CA LYS A 58 -17.19 3.67 2.56
C LYS A 58 -16.93 2.23 3.04
N LEU A 59 -16.45 2.08 4.28
CA LEU A 59 -16.24 0.77 4.90
C LEU A 59 -17.58 0.04 5.07
N SER A 60 -17.58 -1.27 4.77
CA SER A 60 -18.70 -2.14 5.14
C SER A 60 -18.82 -2.25 6.66
N VAL A 61 -19.98 -2.68 7.16
CA VAL A 61 -20.23 -2.85 8.60
C VAL A 61 -19.16 -3.73 9.27
N LEU A 62 -18.79 -4.84 8.62
CA LEU A 62 -17.77 -5.75 9.14
C LEU A 62 -16.37 -5.11 9.17
N LYS A 63 -16.01 -4.36 8.12
CA LYS A 63 -14.73 -3.62 8.06
C LYS A 63 -14.69 -2.51 9.10
N GLN A 64 -15.79 -1.78 9.28
CA GLN A 64 -15.91 -0.75 10.30
C GLN A 64 -15.79 -1.35 11.71
N LYS A 65 -16.51 -2.44 12.01
CA LYS A 65 -16.37 -3.16 13.27
C LYS A 65 -14.94 -3.60 13.53
N SER A 66 -14.26 -4.17 12.52
CA SER A 66 -12.86 -4.56 12.64
C SER A 66 -11.94 -3.37 12.90
N LEU A 67 -12.17 -2.22 12.25
CA LEU A 67 -11.43 -0.98 12.50
C LEU A 67 -11.60 -0.56 13.96
N ASP A 68 -12.85 -0.49 14.42
CA ASP A 68 -13.20 0.04 15.73
C ASP A 68 -12.67 -0.84 16.86
N THR A 69 -12.86 -2.16 16.76
CA THR A 69 -12.52 -3.07 17.86
C THR A 69 -11.06 -3.49 17.90
N LYS A 70 -10.38 -3.56 16.74
CA LYS A 70 -9.02 -4.10 16.66
C LYS A 70 -7.93 -3.04 16.50
N ILE A 71 -8.27 -1.84 16.01
CA ILE A 71 -7.30 -0.78 15.73
C ILE A 71 -7.63 0.48 16.53
N THR A 72 -8.81 1.06 16.35
CA THR A 72 -9.19 2.35 16.98
C THR A 72 -9.27 2.24 18.50
N SER A 73 -9.66 1.08 19.04
CA SER A 73 -9.63 0.78 20.48
C SER A 73 -8.22 0.88 21.09
N LYS A 74 -7.18 0.76 20.26
CA LYS A 74 -5.76 0.77 20.65
C LYS A 74 -5.05 2.08 20.30
N LEU A 75 -5.80 3.17 20.12
CA LEU A 75 -5.26 4.48 19.68
C LEU A 75 -4.07 4.98 20.51
N THR A 76 -4.11 4.79 21.84
CA THR A 76 -3.00 5.16 22.73
C THR A 76 -1.70 4.45 22.35
N ILE A 77 -1.79 3.14 22.08
CA ILE A 77 -0.63 2.31 21.69
C ILE A 77 -0.13 2.71 20.29
N ILE A 78 -1.04 2.94 19.35
CA ILE A 78 -0.70 3.43 17.99
C ILE A 78 0.09 4.74 18.07
N ASN A 79 -0.37 5.69 18.90
CA ASN A 79 0.31 6.96 19.09
C ASN A 79 1.65 6.83 19.81
N ALA A 80 1.79 5.86 20.72
CA ALA A 80 3.09 5.55 21.33
C ALA A 80 4.08 5.03 20.28
N PHE A 81 3.67 4.07 19.44
CA PHE A 81 4.49 3.59 18.33
C PHE A 81 4.86 4.69 17.33
N LYS A 82 3.94 5.62 17.04
CA LYS A 82 4.20 6.72 16.10
C LYS A 82 5.24 7.70 16.63
N LYS A 83 5.20 8.00 17.93
CA LYS A 83 6.13 8.91 18.60
C LYS A 83 7.50 8.28 18.86
N SER A 84 7.56 6.97 19.07
CA SER A 84 8.83 6.25 19.25
C SER A 84 9.75 6.45 18.05
N GLU A 85 11.03 6.74 18.25
CA GLU A 85 12.00 6.81 17.15
C GLU A 85 12.09 5.47 16.40
N ASN A 86 12.26 4.39 17.17
CA ASN A 86 12.34 3.02 16.66
C ASN A 86 11.10 2.24 17.07
N LEU A 87 10.39 1.69 16.06
CA LEU A 87 9.26 0.80 16.29
C LEU A 87 9.79 -0.63 16.50
N ASN A 88 9.49 -1.24 17.64
CA ASN A 88 9.72 -2.66 17.84
C ASN A 88 8.66 -3.44 17.04
N LEU A 89 9.11 -4.16 16.01
CA LEU A 89 8.22 -4.87 15.10
C LEU A 89 7.54 -6.06 15.77
N GLU A 90 8.20 -6.74 16.69
CA GLU A 90 7.62 -7.88 17.41
C GLU A 90 6.47 -7.45 18.30
N ASP A 91 6.64 -6.34 19.03
CA ASP A 91 5.57 -5.76 19.86
C ASP A 91 4.38 -5.33 19.00
N PHE A 92 4.65 -4.69 17.86
CA PHE A 92 3.60 -4.31 16.91
C PHE A 92 2.84 -5.54 16.38
N GLN A 93 3.55 -6.58 15.94
CA GLN A 93 2.94 -7.79 15.40
C GLN A 93 2.12 -8.52 16.46
N LYS A 94 2.61 -8.59 17.71
CA LYS A 94 1.89 -9.18 18.84
C LYS A 94 0.61 -8.39 19.17
N GLU A 95 0.71 -7.07 19.21
CA GLU A 95 -0.42 -6.19 19.55
C GLU A 95 -1.53 -6.26 18.49
N PHE A 96 -1.17 -6.30 17.21
CA PHE A 96 -2.14 -6.29 16.10
C PHE A 96 -2.33 -7.66 15.44
N LYS A 97 -2.04 -8.76 16.13
CA LYS A 97 -2.10 -10.13 15.59
C LYS A 97 -3.46 -10.50 14.97
N GLU A 98 -4.55 -9.92 15.45
CA GLU A 98 -5.92 -10.21 14.98
C GLU A 98 -6.37 -9.34 13.80
N VAL A 99 -5.55 -8.36 13.40
CA VAL A 99 -5.81 -7.50 12.24
C VAL A 99 -5.36 -8.23 10.98
N SER A 100 -6.16 -8.17 9.92
CA SER A 100 -5.80 -8.81 8.64
C SER A 100 -4.51 -8.23 8.07
N ALA A 101 -3.76 -9.05 7.33
CA ALA A 101 -2.41 -8.70 6.88
C ALA A 101 -2.34 -7.33 6.17
N VAL A 102 -3.21 -7.09 5.19
CA VAL A 102 -3.24 -5.83 4.42
C VAL A 102 -3.53 -4.63 5.32
N TRP A 103 -4.47 -4.75 6.26
CA TRP A 103 -4.82 -3.65 7.18
C TRP A 103 -3.75 -3.41 8.22
N LYS A 104 -3.12 -4.48 8.71
CA LYS A 104 -2.00 -4.43 9.67
C LYS A 104 -0.77 -3.78 9.05
N ILE A 105 -0.39 -4.18 7.83
CA ILE A 105 0.72 -3.56 7.11
C ILE A 105 0.40 -2.09 6.79
N PHE A 106 -0.85 -1.78 6.42
CA PHE A 106 -1.25 -0.38 6.24
C PHE A 106 -1.16 0.42 7.54
N LEU A 107 -1.52 -0.15 8.70
CA LEU A 107 -1.30 0.51 9.99
C LEU A 107 0.19 0.80 10.24
N LEU A 108 1.06 -0.16 9.91
CA LEU A 108 2.50 -0.01 10.06
C LEU A 108 3.03 1.14 9.21
N HIS A 109 2.55 1.24 7.96
CA HIS A 109 2.82 2.37 7.07
C HIS A 109 2.30 3.70 7.64
N THR A 110 1.07 3.77 8.18
CA THR A 110 0.57 5.06 8.74
C THR A 110 1.37 5.52 9.95
N ILE A 111 1.92 4.58 10.73
CA ILE A 111 2.78 4.89 11.88
C ILE A 111 4.14 5.41 11.39
N LYS A 112 4.84 4.69 10.50
CA LYS A 112 6.15 5.07 9.93
C LYS A 112 6.14 5.04 8.38
N PRO A 113 5.57 6.07 7.73
CA PRO A 113 5.35 6.06 6.28
C PRO A 113 6.64 6.12 5.45
N THR A 114 7.73 6.62 6.03
CA THR A 114 9.04 6.70 5.39
C THR A 114 9.85 5.42 5.53
N LYS A 115 9.37 4.42 6.28
CA LYS A 115 10.05 3.15 6.51
C LYS A 115 9.31 1.96 5.91
N PHE A 116 7.98 1.95 6.04
CA PHE A 116 7.18 0.80 5.63
C PHE A 116 6.32 1.18 4.42
N PRO A 117 6.61 0.66 3.21
CA PRO A 117 5.80 0.89 2.02
C PRO A 117 4.42 0.24 2.18
N ILE A 118 3.42 0.76 1.45
CA ILE A 118 2.08 0.18 1.41
C ILE A 118 2.14 -1.21 0.77
N TYR A 119 1.17 -2.05 1.12
CA TYR A 119 1.02 -3.37 0.53
C TYR A 119 -0.45 -3.72 0.29
N ASP A 120 -0.74 -4.25 -0.89
CA ASP A 120 -1.97 -4.95 -1.23
C ASP A 120 -1.75 -5.88 -2.45
N GLN A 121 -2.84 -6.47 -2.97
CA GLN A 121 -2.78 -7.38 -4.11
C GLN A 121 -2.19 -6.76 -5.39
N HIS A 122 -2.33 -5.45 -5.62
CA HIS A 122 -1.80 -4.80 -6.81
C HIS A 122 -0.30 -4.60 -6.67
N ILE A 123 0.16 -4.18 -5.48
CA ILE A 123 1.59 -4.10 -5.16
C ILE A 123 2.25 -5.47 -5.24
N HIS A 124 1.61 -6.51 -4.69
CA HIS A 124 2.11 -7.88 -4.80
C HIS A 124 2.24 -8.32 -6.26
N ARG A 125 1.20 -8.08 -7.08
CA ARG A 125 1.21 -8.40 -8.51
C ARG A 125 2.32 -7.67 -9.26
N ALA A 126 2.50 -6.38 -9.00
CA ALA A 126 3.55 -5.57 -9.63
C ALA A 126 4.93 -6.10 -9.27
N PHE A 127 5.18 -6.41 -7.99
CA PHE A 127 6.44 -6.99 -7.54
C PHE A 127 6.75 -8.31 -8.26
N LEU A 128 5.80 -9.26 -8.29
CA LEU A 128 6.02 -10.54 -8.94
C LEU A 128 6.32 -10.39 -10.43
N TYR A 129 5.59 -9.49 -11.12
CA TYR A 129 5.87 -9.20 -12.52
C TYR A 129 7.30 -8.71 -12.73
N ILE A 130 7.74 -7.72 -11.95
CA ILE A 130 9.07 -7.10 -12.08
C ILE A 130 10.18 -8.13 -11.82
N ASN A 131 9.92 -9.13 -10.96
CA ASN A 131 10.87 -10.17 -10.62
C ASN A 131 10.71 -11.46 -11.46
N ASN A 132 9.94 -11.42 -12.57
CA ASN A 132 9.68 -12.55 -13.45
C ASN A 132 9.04 -13.77 -12.75
N GLU A 133 8.21 -13.54 -11.75
CA GLU A 133 7.43 -14.55 -11.03
C GLU A 133 5.96 -14.61 -11.54
N ASP A 134 5.21 -15.64 -11.14
CA ASP A 134 3.80 -15.78 -11.55
C ASP A 134 2.89 -14.77 -10.84
N TRP A 135 2.52 -13.73 -11.57
CA TRP A 135 1.66 -12.64 -11.11
C TRP A 135 0.18 -12.82 -11.49
N THR A 136 -0.17 -13.91 -12.18
CA THR A 136 -1.50 -14.05 -12.83
C THR A 136 -2.61 -14.40 -11.84
N ASN A 137 -2.30 -15.21 -10.82
CA ASN A 137 -3.27 -15.75 -9.86
C ASN A 137 -3.31 -15.01 -8.51
N ILE A 138 -3.18 -13.68 -8.54
CA ILE A 138 -3.12 -12.86 -7.31
C ILE A 138 -4.48 -12.21 -7.02
N SER A 139 -5.10 -12.66 -5.93
CA SER A 139 -6.31 -12.08 -5.33
C SER A 139 -6.25 -12.08 -3.80
N ASN A 140 -7.07 -11.26 -3.16
CA ASN A 140 -7.17 -11.22 -1.70
C ASN A 140 -7.49 -12.57 -1.04
N SER A 141 -8.16 -13.50 -1.75
CA SER A 141 -8.51 -14.84 -1.27
C SER A 141 -7.50 -15.92 -1.66
N SER A 142 -6.69 -15.70 -2.70
CA SER A 142 -5.67 -16.67 -3.15
C SER A 142 -4.48 -16.80 -2.18
N ILE A 143 -4.18 -15.75 -1.41
CA ILE A 143 -3.05 -15.71 -0.49
C ILE A 143 -3.57 -15.53 0.94
N THR A 144 -3.17 -16.41 1.84
CA THR A 144 -3.50 -16.31 3.27
C THR A 144 -2.82 -15.10 3.92
N ASP A 145 -3.37 -14.60 5.01
CA ASP A 145 -2.76 -13.46 5.73
C ASP A 145 -1.35 -13.77 6.25
N LYS A 146 -1.12 -15.01 6.73
CA LYS A 146 0.21 -15.46 7.13
C LYS A 146 1.20 -15.43 5.97
N ALA A 147 0.79 -15.86 4.78
CA ALA A 147 1.64 -15.81 3.59
C ALA A 147 1.90 -14.37 3.11
N LYS A 148 0.88 -13.49 3.18
CA LYS A 148 1.04 -12.06 2.88
C LYS A 148 2.05 -11.39 3.81
N GLU A 149 1.98 -11.65 5.11
CA GLU A 149 2.92 -11.09 6.09
C GLU A 149 4.33 -11.63 5.89
N LYS A 150 4.48 -12.95 5.68
CA LYS A 150 5.78 -13.56 5.39
C LYS A 150 6.41 -12.94 4.14
N PHE A 151 5.64 -12.81 3.06
CA PHE A 151 6.09 -12.16 1.83
C PHE A 151 6.49 -10.71 2.09
N TYR A 152 5.66 -9.94 2.80
CA TYR A 152 5.93 -8.53 3.07
C TYR A 152 7.24 -8.34 3.83
N PHE A 153 7.41 -9.02 4.98
CA PHE A 153 8.56 -8.80 5.86
C PHE A 153 9.84 -9.47 5.37
N ASN A 154 9.75 -10.62 4.67
CA ASN A 154 10.93 -11.39 4.31
C ASN A 154 11.36 -11.21 2.84
N THR A 155 10.52 -10.61 2.00
CA THR A 155 10.78 -10.48 0.57
C THR A 155 10.59 -9.06 0.09
N TYR A 156 9.39 -8.49 0.23
CA TYR A 156 9.08 -7.18 -0.33
C TYR A 156 9.82 -6.04 0.37
N LEU A 157 9.75 -5.96 1.70
CA LEU A 157 10.39 -4.89 2.46
C LEU A 157 11.92 -4.90 2.29
N PRO A 158 12.64 -6.03 2.46
CA PRO A 158 14.08 -6.08 2.24
C PRO A 158 14.48 -5.71 0.80
N PHE A 159 13.69 -6.12 -0.20
CA PHE A 159 13.90 -5.70 -1.58
C PHE A 159 13.81 -4.18 -1.69
N ILE A 160 12.74 -3.55 -1.23
CA ILE A 160 12.59 -2.09 -1.32
C ILE A 160 13.69 -1.34 -0.58
N GLU A 161 14.09 -1.80 0.61
CA GLU A 161 15.21 -1.23 1.37
C GLU A 161 16.53 -1.29 0.58
N SER A 162 16.77 -2.38 -0.17
CA SER A 162 17.98 -2.52 -1.00
C SER A 162 18.05 -1.56 -2.20
N GLN A 163 16.91 -1.00 -2.63
CA GLN A 163 16.83 -0.14 -3.81
C GLN A 163 17.12 1.34 -3.52
N ASN A 164 17.32 1.73 -2.25
CA ASN A 164 17.59 3.11 -1.84
C ASN A 164 16.57 4.13 -2.39
N ILE A 165 15.28 3.77 -2.36
CA ILE A 165 14.20 4.63 -2.87
C ILE A 165 13.97 5.82 -1.92
N ASN A 166 14.11 7.04 -2.45
CA ASN A 166 13.95 8.28 -1.68
C ASN A 166 12.48 8.64 -1.39
N ASP A 167 11.55 8.23 -2.25
CA ASP A 167 10.13 8.54 -2.13
C ASP A 167 9.29 7.25 -2.19
N LEU A 168 9.03 6.68 -1.00
CA LEU A 168 8.22 5.47 -0.87
C LEU A 168 6.77 5.67 -1.33
N LYS A 169 6.21 6.89 -1.23
CA LYS A 169 4.83 7.12 -1.70
C LYS A 169 4.78 7.02 -3.21
N LYS A 170 5.76 7.58 -3.91
CA LYS A 170 5.84 7.50 -5.36
C LYS A 170 6.03 6.05 -5.85
N LEU A 171 6.83 5.26 -5.13
CA LEU A 171 6.93 3.82 -5.34
C LEU A 171 5.57 3.12 -5.17
N ASP A 172 4.87 3.37 -4.07
CA ASP A 172 3.56 2.78 -3.78
C ASP A 172 2.55 3.11 -4.88
N GLU A 173 2.55 4.35 -5.37
CA GLU A 173 1.71 4.83 -6.48
C GLU A 173 2.02 4.10 -7.79
N ALA A 174 3.30 3.97 -8.13
CA ALA A 174 3.75 3.28 -9.33
C ALA A 174 3.37 1.79 -9.30
N PHE A 175 3.67 1.10 -8.20
CA PHE A 175 3.37 -0.32 -8.03
C PHE A 175 1.86 -0.57 -8.05
N PHE A 176 1.07 0.31 -7.41
CA PHE A 176 -0.38 0.21 -7.46
C PHE A 176 -0.93 0.41 -8.87
N ALA A 177 -0.52 1.48 -9.56
CA ALA A 177 -0.99 1.79 -10.92
C ALA A 177 -0.65 0.65 -11.90
N PHE A 178 0.60 0.17 -11.87
CA PHE A 178 1.04 -0.93 -12.71
C PHE A 178 0.33 -2.24 -12.38
N GLY A 179 0.25 -2.60 -11.10
CA GLY A 179 -0.45 -3.81 -10.66
C GLY A 179 -1.95 -3.79 -10.99
N GLN A 180 -2.58 -2.62 -10.97
CA GLN A 180 -3.97 -2.45 -11.42
C GLN A 180 -4.08 -2.64 -12.94
N PHE A 181 -3.16 -2.07 -13.71
CA PHE A 181 -3.09 -2.26 -15.16
C PHE A 181 -2.92 -3.74 -15.52
N LEU A 182 -1.98 -4.46 -14.88
CA LEU A 182 -1.78 -5.90 -15.09
C LEU A 182 -3.04 -6.71 -14.82
N ASN A 183 -3.80 -6.35 -13.78
CA ASN A 183 -5.03 -7.06 -13.41
C ASN A 183 -6.19 -6.79 -14.37
N THR A 184 -6.38 -5.55 -14.79
CA THR A 184 -7.57 -5.13 -15.54
C THR A 184 -7.34 -5.10 -17.06
N ARG A 185 -6.09 -5.01 -17.49
CA ARG A 185 -5.69 -4.72 -18.88
C ARG A 185 -6.41 -3.50 -19.45
N ASN A 186 -6.72 -2.52 -18.60
CA ASN A 186 -7.47 -1.33 -19.00
C ASN A 186 -6.55 -0.33 -19.70
N TYR A 187 -6.31 -0.55 -21.00
CA TYR A 187 -5.44 0.29 -21.82
C TYR A 187 -5.88 1.76 -21.90
N SER A 188 -7.16 2.07 -21.63
CA SER A 188 -7.62 3.48 -21.58
C SER A 188 -6.89 4.31 -20.51
N GLN A 189 -6.37 3.68 -19.45
CA GLN A 189 -5.57 4.34 -18.42
C GLN A 189 -4.26 4.90 -18.98
N LEU A 190 -3.68 4.25 -19.99
CA LEU A 190 -2.43 4.68 -20.64
C LEU A 190 -2.64 5.86 -21.59
N LEU A 191 -3.90 6.20 -21.90
CA LEU A 191 -4.27 7.23 -22.87
C LEU A 191 -4.67 8.55 -22.23
N LYS A 192 -4.81 8.59 -20.90
CA LYS A 192 -5.07 9.80 -20.14
C LYS A 192 -3.79 10.64 -20.10
N LYS A 193 -3.69 11.58 -21.04
CA LYS A 193 -2.68 12.65 -21.02
C LYS A 193 -3.07 13.74 -20.04
#